data_AF-A0A8I1B1K8-F1
#
_entry.id   AF-A0A8I1B1K8-F1
#
_cell.length_a   1.000
_cell.length_b   1.000
_cell.length_c   1.000
_cell.angle_alpha   90.00
_cell.angle_beta   90.00
_cell.angle_gamma   90.00
#
_symmetry.space_group_name_H-M   'P 1'
#
loop_
_entity.id
_entity.type
_entity.pdbx_description
1 polymer ?
#
loop_
_entity_poly.entity_id
_entity_poly.type
_entity_poly.pdbx_seq_one_letter_code
_entity_poly.pdbx_strand_id
1 'polypeptide(L)'
;MKRASVVPILWAAFAAAVGSTVVELLLWPIAGDDAVGNLLRDARLTAAIVMGRRVLDVSAGFDPLVMAVATFVHLVLSLVYAAVLAKTIRTLSLAAALLAGGAFGLILYGVNLYAFTAIFPWFVPVRGAITLVAHLVFGITAAAAYRFARR
;
A
#
# COMPACT_ATOMS: atom_id res chain seq x y z
N MET A 1 0.17 -2.57 33.02
CA MET A 1 0.01 -2.17 31.61
C MET A 1 0.32 -3.37 30.72
N LYS A 2 -0.67 -4.03 30.10
CA LYS A 2 -0.40 -5.15 29.17
C LYS A 2 0.34 -4.58 27.95
N ARG A 3 1.55 -5.07 27.64
CA ARG A 3 2.26 -4.72 26.40
C ARG A 3 1.32 -4.99 25.24
N ALA A 4 1.02 -3.97 24.43
CA ALA A 4 0.30 -4.17 23.19
C ALA A 4 1.18 -5.09 22.31
N SER A 5 0.66 -6.26 21.96
CA SER A 5 1.36 -7.15 21.03
C SER A 5 1.51 -6.42 19.69
N VAL A 6 2.72 -6.41 19.16
CA VAL A 6 3.03 -5.82 17.83
C VAL A 6 2.58 -6.76 16.71
N VAL A 7 2.38 -8.05 17.03
CA VAL A 7 2.04 -9.11 16.08
C VAL A 7 0.79 -8.80 15.23
N PRO A 8 -0.34 -8.31 15.78
CA PRO A 8 -1.52 -7.98 14.98
C PRO A 8 -1.28 -6.85 13.97
N ILE A 9 -0.37 -5.91 14.30
CA ILE A 9 -0.01 -4.81 13.40
C ILE A 9 0.86 -5.34 12.26
N LEU A 10 1.81 -6.24 12.54
CA LEU A 10 2.63 -6.88 11.51
C LEU A 10 1.77 -7.68 10.52
N TRP A 11 0.81 -8.46 11.02
CA TRP A 11 -0.14 -9.19 10.18
C TRP A 11 -1.00 -8.26 9.33
N ALA A 12 -1.49 -7.17 9.92
CA ALA A 12 -2.27 -6.17 9.19
C ALA A 12 -1.46 -5.51 8.07
N ALA A 13 -0.22 -5.11 8.36
CA ALA A 13 0.68 -4.50 7.38
C ALA A 13 0.98 -5.45 6.22
N PHE A 14 1.35 -6.69 6.53
CA PHE A 14 1.68 -7.70 5.52
C PHE A 14 0.47 -8.05 4.66
N ALA A 15 -0.67 -8.38 5.29
CA ALA A 15 -1.88 -8.74 4.57
C ALA A 15 -2.37 -7.61 3.67
N ALA A 16 -2.32 -6.36 4.13
CA ALA A 16 -2.74 -5.20 3.35
C ALA A 16 -1.80 -4.92 2.18
N ALA A 17 -0.48 -5.01 2.37
CA ALA A 17 0.50 -4.84 1.30
C ALA A 17 0.32 -5.89 0.20
N VAL A 18 0.22 -7.16 0.59
CA VAL A 18 0.00 -8.27 -0.36
C VAL A 18 -1.36 -8.14 -1.04
N GLY A 19 -2.43 -7.93 -0.27
CA GLY A 19 -3.80 -7.88 -0.77
C GLY A 19 -4.02 -6.74 -1.78
N SER A 20 -3.48 -5.55 -1.50
CA SER A 20 -3.55 -4.42 -2.44
C SER A 20 -2.75 -4.67 -3.72
N THR A 21 -1.53 -5.19 -3.61
CA THR A 21 -0.68 -5.53 -4.77
C THR A 21 -1.34 -6.59 -5.65
N VAL A 22 -1.92 -7.64 -5.05
CA VAL A 22 -2.66 -8.67 -5.79
C VAL A 22 -3.87 -8.08 -6.51
N VAL A 23 -4.61 -7.17 -5.86
CA VAL A 23 -5.74 -6.50 -6.51
C VAL A 23 -5.32 -5.66 -7.71
N GLU A 24 -4.22 -4.91 -7.64
CA GLU A 24 -3.71 -4.16 -8.81
C GLU A 24 -3.33 -5.11 -9.96
N LEU A 25 -2.60 -6.18 -9.64
CA LEU A 25 -2.20 -7.19 -10.63
C LEU A 25 -3.40 -7.87 -11.33
N LEU A 26 -4.51 -8.04 -10.61
CA LEU A 26 -5.73 -8.60 -11.18
C LEU A 26 -6.54 -7.57 -11.99
N LEU A 27 -6.54 -6.30 -11.57
CA LEU A 27 -7.34 -5.25 -12.21
C LEU A 27 -6.73 -4.71 -13.50
N TRP A 28 -5.40 -4.62 -13.60
CA TRP A 28 -4.73 -4.16 -14.84
C TRP A 28 -5.12 -4.95 -16.09
N PRO A 29 -5.05 -6.29 -16.14
CA PRO A 29 -5.41 -7.02 -17.35
C PRO A 29 -6.92 -6.92 -17.65
N ILE A 30 -7.76 -6.79 -16.62
CA ILE A 30 -9.21 -6.55 -16.79
C ILE A 30 -9.46 -5.20 -17.46
N ALA A 31 -8.62 -4.20 -17.17
CA ALA A 31 -8.66 -2.88 -17.79
C ALA A 31 -7.95 -2.81 -19.15
N GLY A 32 -7.33 -3.89 -19.62
CA GLY A 32 -6.58 -3.93 -20.88
C GLY A 32 -5.12 -3.45 -20.78
N ASP A 33 -4.60 -3.27 -19.56
CA ASP A 33 -3.23 -2.83 -19.31
C ASP A 33 -2.23 -4.00 -19.20
N ASP A 34 -0.95 -3.73 -19.45
CA ASP A 34 0.15 -4.67 -19.16
C ASP A 34 0.43 -4.71 -17.65
N ALA A 35 -0.05 -5.77 -17.00
CA ALA A 35 0.13 -5.98 -15.56
C ALA A 35 1.60 -6.08 -15.13
N VAL A 36 2.45 -6.73 -15.94
CA VAL A 36 3.87 -6.91 -15.60
C VAL A 36 4.60 -5.60 -15.81
N GLY A 37 4.35 -4.92 -16.93
CA GLY A 37 4.91 -3.59 -17.19
C GLY A 37 4.53 -2.58 -16.11
N ASN A 38 3.26 -2.56 -15.67
CA ASN A 38 2.80 -1.70 -14.59
C ASN A 38 3.44 -2.04 -13.25
N LEU A 39 3.56 -3.33 -12.91
CA LEU A 39 4.26 -3.74 -11.68
C LEU A 39 5.72 -3.26 -11.67
N LEU A 40 6.44 -3.46 -12.78
CA LEU A 40 7.84 -3.05 -12.90
C LEU A 40 8.02 -1.53 -12.90
N ARG A 41 7.05 -0.80 -13.47
CA ARG A 41 6.98 0.66 -13.38
C ARG A 41 6.78 1.09 -11.93
N ASP A 42 5.77 0.56 -11.25
CA ASP A 42 5.38 1.00 -9.90
C ASP A 42 6.44 0.62 -8.86
N ALA A 43 7.14 -0.49 -9.07
CA ALA A 43 8.33 -0.83 -8.30
C ALA A 43 9.42 0.24 -8.43
N ARG A 44 9.72 0.73 -9.64
CA ARG A 44 10.71 1.81 -9.83
C ARG A 44 10.28 3.12 -9.18
N LEU A 45 9.00 3.50 -9.32
CA LEU A 45 8.46 4.70 -8.68
C LEU A 45 8.63 4.64 -7.15
N THR A 46 8.35 3.46 -6.58
CA THR A 46 8.51 3.22 -5.14
C THR A 46 9.98 3.19 -4.71
N ALA A 47 10.84 2.50 -5.46
CA ALA A 47 12.27 2.41 -5.16
C ALA A 47 12.98 3.77 -5.27
N ALA A 48 12.53 4.65 -6.16
CA ALA A 48 13.08 5.99 -6.34
C ALA A 48 12.99 6.88 -5.07
N ILE A 49 12.11 6.55 -4.12
CA ILE A 49 12.06 7.21 -2.79
C ILE A 49 13.41 7.07 -2.07
N VAL A 50 14.08 5.91 -2.22
CA VAL A 50 15.35 5.60 -1.54
C VAL A 50 16.54 5.70 -2.50
N MET A 51 16.41 5.16 -3.71
CA MET A 51 17.49 5.08 -4.70
C MET A 51 17.67 6.38 -5.50
N GLY A 52 16.75 7.34 -5.35
CA GLY A 52 16.73 8.58 -6.11
C GLY A 52 16.20 8.40 -7.53
N ARG A 53 16.01 9.54 -8.22
CA ARG A 53 15.30 9.61 -9.50
C ARG A 53 15.99 8.89 -10.67
N ARG A 54 17.30 8.65 -10.60
CA ARG A 54 18.06 8.01 -11.68
C ARG A 54 17.55 6.60 -12.01
N VAL A 55 16.94 5.92 -11.04
CA VAL A 55 16.34 4.58 -11.26
C VAL A 55 15.16 4.62 -12.24
N LEU A 56 14.55 5.80 -12.45
CA LEU A 56 13.44 6.00 -13.39
C LEU A 56 13.91 6.08 -14.84
N ASP A 57 15.17 6.43 -15.08
CA ASP A 57 15.76 6.61 -16.42
C ASP A 57 16.33 5.29 -16.98
N VAL A 58 16.39 4.23 -16.16
CA VAL A 58 16.92 2.91 -16.52
C VAL A 58 15.84 2.10 -17.25
N SER A 59 16.26 1.27 -18.22
CA SER A 59 15.34 0.46 -19.05
C SER A 59 14.28 -0.27 -18.21
N ALA A 60 13.07 -0.42 -18.74
CA ALA A 60 11.87 -0.90 -18.05
C ALA A 60 11.88 -2.41 -17.67
N GLY A 61 13.03 -3.09 -17.75
CA GLY A 61 13.14 -4.53 -17.47
C GLY A 61 13.02 -4.91 -15.99
N PHE A 62 13.15 -6.20 -15.69
CA PHE A 62 13.22 -6.66 -14.30
C PHE A 62 14.60 -6.34 -13.70
N ASP A 63 14.61 -5.75 -12.51
CA ASP A 63 15.83 -5.52 -11.72
C ASP A 63 15.57 -6.02 -10.27
N PRO A 64 16.27 -7.07 -9.81
CA PRO A 64 16.06 -7.64 -8.48
C PRO A 64 16.27 -6.63 -7.33
N LEU A 65 17.23 -5.71 -7.48
CA LEU A 65 17.52 -4.72 -6.43
C LEU A 65 16.41 -3.69 -6.35
N VAL A 66 15.91 -3.21 -7.50
CA VAL A 66 14.75 -2.30 -7.55
C VAL A 66 13.54 -2.96 -6.91
N MET A 67 13.26 -4.22 -7.24
CA MET A 67 12.13 -4.96 -6.65
C MET A 67 12.27 -5.12 -5.13
N ALA A 68 13.48 -5.42 -4.66
CA ALA A 68 13.75 -5.56 -3.22
C ALA A 68 13.57 -4.23 -2.48
N VAL A 69 14.11 -3.13 -3.00
CA VAL A 69 13.97 -1.80 -2.39
C VAL A 69 12.51 -1.32 -2.43
N ALA A 70 11.82 -1.50 -3.55
CA ALA A 70 10.39 -1.17 -3.66
C ALA A 70 9.55 -1.92 -2.64
N THR A 71 9.78 -3.24 -2.51
CA THR A 71 9.09 -4.10 -1.54
C THR A 71 9.38 -3.64 -0.11
N PHE A 72 10.64 -3.32 0.20
CA PHE A 72 11.03 -2.81 1.52
C PHE A 72 10.29 -1.50 1.85
N VAL A 73 10.30 -0.52 0.95
CA VAL A 73 9.61 0.76 1.14
C VAL A 73 8.10 0.53 1.31
N HIS A 74 7.49 -0.32 0.47
CA HIS A 74 6.07 -0.64 0.57
C HIS A 74 5.75 -1.27 1.94
N LEU A 75 6.53 -2.25 2.40
CA LEU A 75 6.31 -2.90 3.70
C LEU A 75 6.48 -1.91 4.87
N VAL A 76 7.46 -1.02 4.82
CA VAL A 76 7.66 0.02 5.85
C VAL A 76 6.48 0.98 5.89
N LEU A 77 6.01 1.48 4.74
CA LEU A 77 4.84 2.34 4.68
C LEU A 77 3.58 1.62 5.18
N SER A 78 3.38 0.38 4.75
CA SER A 78 2.26 -0.46 5.20
C SER A 78 2.27 -0.68 6.71
N LEU A 79 3.45 -0.85 7.31
CA LEU A 79 3.61 -0.97 8.75
C LEU A 79 3.20 0.31 9.48
N VAL A 80 3.69 1.46 9.01
CA VAL A 80 3.34 2.78 9.58
C VAL A 80 1.83 3.01 9.47
N TYR A 81 1.25 2.76 8.31
CA TYR A 81 -0.18 2.96 8.06
C TYR A 81 -1.06 2.00 8.87
N ALA A 82 -0.70 0.72 8.94
CA ALA A 82 -1.42 -0.26 9.75
C ALA A 82 -1.35 0.08 11.25
N ALA A 83 -0.21 0.59 11.75
CA ALA A 83 -0.08 1.01 13.14
C ALA A 83 -1.00 2.21 13.46
N VAL A 84 -1.06 3.20 12.57
CA VAL A 84 -1.97 4.35 12.70
C VAL A 84 -3.42 3.88 12.68
N LEU A 85 -3.80 3.06 11.70
CA LEU A 85 -5.15 2.52 11.59
C LEU A 85 -5.53 1.72 12.84
N ALA A 86 -4.68 0.81 13.31
CA ALA A 86 -4.92 -0.01 14.49
C ALA A 86 -5.29 0.83 15.73
N LYS A 87 -4.63 1.98 15.93
CA LYS A 87 -4.94 2.91 17.03
C LYS A 87 -6.35 3.48 16.93
N THR A 88 -6.83 3.75 15.71
CA THR A 88 -8.15 4.33 15.46
C THR A 88 -9.28 3.31 15.58
N ILE A 89 -9.07 2.05 15.18
CA ILE A 89 -10.13 1.03 15.12
C ILE A 89 -10.20 0.10 16.34
N ARG A 90 -9.31 0.27 17.33
CA ARG A 90 -9.18 -0.67 18.47
C ARG A 90 -10.47 -0.88 19.27
N THR A 91 -11.27 0.17 19.46
CA THR A 91 -12.52 0.14 20.24
C THR A 91 -13.77 -0.05 19.39
N LEU A 92 -13.64 -0.08 18.06
CA LEU A 92 -14.78 -0.18 17.15
C LEU A 92 -15.31 -1.61 17.06
N SER A 93 -16.58 -1.75 16.65
CA SER A 93 -17.15 -3.01 16.18
C SER A 93 -16.45 -3.47 14.90
N LEU A 94 -16.61 -4.73 14.50
CA LEU A 94 -15.98 -5.22 13.26
C LEU A 94 -16.45 -4.42 12.04
N ALA A 95 -17.77 -4.23 11.87
CA ALA A 95 -18.32 -3.47 10.75
C ALA A 95 -17.80 -2.02 10.72
N ALA A 96 -17.80 -1.33 11.86
CA ALA A 96 -17.28 0.03 11.94
C ALA A 96 -15.76 0.10 11.69
N ALA A 97 -15.01 -0.92 12.12
CA ALA A 97 -13.57 -1.02 11.83
C ALA A 97 -13.28 -1.21 10.33
N LEU A 98 -14.09 -2.02 9.63
CA LEU A 98 -13.94 -2.22 8.18
C LEU A 98 -14.28 -0.94 7.39
N LEU A 99 -15.36 -0.23 7.78
CA LEU A 99 -15.71 1.06 7.19
C LEU A 99 -14.61 2.12 7.43
N ALA A 100 -14.11 2.20 8.67
CA ALA A 100 -13.00 3.08 9.02
C ALA A 100 -11.72 2.71 8.24
N GLY A 101 -11.45 1.42 8.06
CA GLY A 101 -10.36 0.91 7.22
C GLY A 101 -10.50 1.38 5.78
N GLY A 102 -11.67 1.20 5.15
CA GLY A 102 -11.92 1.67 3.80
C GLY A 102 -11.73 3.18 3.65
N ALA A 103 -12.33 3.97 4.55
CA ALA A 103 -12.17 5.43 4.56
C ALA A 103 -10.71 5.84 4.74
N PHE A 104 -9.98 5.17 5.64
CA PHE A 104 -8.55 5.40 5.85
C PHE A 104 -7.74 5.11 4.59
N GLY A 105 -8.05 4.02 3.88
CA GLY A 105 -7.46 3.70 2.58
C GLY A 105 -7.64 4.83 1.56
N LEU A 106 -8.87 5.35 1.42
CA LEU A 106 -9.15 6.48 0.52
C LEU A 106 -8.41 7.76 0.91
N ILE A 107 -8.27 8.03 2.21
CA ILE A 107 -7.45 9.15 2.71
C ILE A 107 -5.98 8.94 2.30
N LEU A 108 -5.46 7.72 2.46
CA LEU A 108 -4.09 7.40 2.04
C LEU A 108 -3.88 7.57 0.54
N TYR A 109 -4.87 7.24 -0.30
CA TYR A 109 -4.78 7.53 -1.72
C TYR A 109 -4.60 9.04 -1.97
N GLY A 110 -5.40 9.88 -1.30
CA GLY A 110 -5.25 11.33 -1.33
C GLY A 110 -3.86 11.79 -0.89
N VAL A 111 -3.38 11.28 0.25
CA VAL A 111 -2.06 11.65 0.80
C VAL A 111 -0.93 11.18 -0.12
N ASN A 112 -0.90 9.91 -0.50
CA ASN A 112 0.20 9.33 -1.27
C ASN A 112 0.26 9.87 -2.70
N LEU A 113 -0.89 10.09 -3.34
CA LEU A 113 -0.93 10.45 -4.76
C LEU A 113 -1.14 11.95 -5.00
N TYR A 114 -1.51 12.76 -4.01
CA TYR A 114 -1.66 14.21 -4.17
C TYR A 114 -0.75 15.01 -3.23
N ALA A 115 -0.62 14.64 -1.95
CA ALA A 115 0.25 15.37 -1.02
C ALA A 115 1.72 14.99 -1.24
N PHE A 116 2.05 13.70 -1.22
CA PHE A 116 3.42 13.21 -1.39
C PHE A 116 3.98 13.51 -2.77
N THR A 117 3.15 13.68 -3.80
CA THR A 117 3.61 14.13 -5.12
C THR A 117 4.24 15.52 -5.14
N ALA A 118 4.05 16.33 -4.09
CA ALA A 118 4.80 17.58 -3.93
C ALA A 118 6.32 17.33 -3.72
N ILE A 119 6.68 16.17 -3.15
CA ILE A 119 8.06 15.75 -2.87
C ILE A 119 8.51 14.69 -3.90
N PHE A 120 7.61 13.80 -4.28
CA PHE A 120 7.83 12.66 -5.17
C PHE A 120 6.94 12.78 -6.42
N PRO A 121 7.19 13.75 -7.32
CA PRO A 121 6.27 14.07 -8.42
C PRO A 121 6.12 12.94 -9.45
N TRP A 122 7.01 11.95 -9.45
CA TRP A 122 6.93 10.80 -10.35
C TRP A 122 5.76 9.85 -10.05
N PHE A 123 5.04 10.01 -8.93
CA PHE A 123 3.80 9.26 -8.69
C PHE A 123 2.57 9.83 -9.40
N VAL A 124 2.65 10.99 -10.06
CA VAL A 124 1.50 11.58 -10.78
C VAL A 124 0.88 10.64 -11.82
N PRO A 125 1.65 9.89 -12.65
CA PRO A 125 1.09 9.01 -13.68
C PRO A 125 0.29 7.82 -13.13
N VAL A 126 0.48 7.45 -11.87
CA VAL A 126 -0.23 6.31 -11.24
C VAL A 126 -1.48 6.73 -10.47
N ARG A 127 -1.92 7.98 -10.65
CA ARG A 127 -3.26 8.40 -10.24
C ARG A 127 -4.29 7.70 -11.13
N GLY A 128 -5.24 7.01 -10.53
CA GLY A 128 -6.27 6.30 -11.28
C GLY A 128 -7.21 5.49 -10.42
N ALA A 129 -8.26 4.98 -11.05
CA ALA A 129 -9.29 4.19 -10.39
C ALA A 129 -8.74 2.88 -9.82
N ILE A 130 -7.79 2.22 -10.51
CA ILE A 130 -7.18 0.97 -10.03
C ILE A 130 -6.42 1.20 -8.73
N THR A 131 -5.53 2.20 -8.68
CA THR A 131 -4.77 2.53 -7.48
C THR A 131 -5.68 3.05 -6.35
N LEU A 132 -6.77 3.75 -6.66
CA LEU A 132 -7.80 4.11 -5.68
C LEU A 132 -8.46 2.85 -5.05
N VAL A 133 -8.86 1.88 -5.87
CA VAL A 133 -9.43 0.61 -5.39
C VAL A 133 -8.39 -0.18 -4.59
N ALA A 134 -7.14 -0.21 -5.02
CA ALA A 134 -6.05 -0.85 -4.28
C ALA A 134 -5.88 -0.26 -2.88
N HIS A 135 -5.97 1.07 -2.74
CA HIS A 135 -5.93 1.74 -1.43
C HIS A 135 -7.17 1.45 -0.57
N LEU A 136 -8.36 1.37 -1.18
CA LEU A 136 -9.57 0.95 -0.47
C LEU A 136 -9.42 -0.47 0.09
N VAL A 137 -8.95 -1.40 -0.75
CA VAL A 137 -8.69 -2.80 -0.36
C VAL A 137 -7.59 -2.88 0.69
N PHE A 138 -6.52 -2.09 0.56
CA PHE A 138 -5.47 -1.99 1.56
C PHE A 138 -6.07 -1.68 2.94
N GLY A 139 -6.88 -0.64 3.04
CA GLY A 139 -7.47 -0.19 4.30
C GLY A 139 -8.43 -1.21 4.93
N ILE A 140 -9.29 -1.82 4.11
CA ILE A 140 -10.22 -2.87 4.55
C ILE A 140 -9.44 -4.10 5.03
N THR A 141 -8.45 -4.55 4.25
CA THR A 141 -7.62 -5.72 4.58
C THR A 141 -6.82 -5.50 5.85
N ALA A 142 -6.20 -4.32 6.02
CA ALA A 142 -5.49 -3.96 7.24
C ALA A 142 -6.40 -4.01 8.46
N ALA A 143 -7.61 -3.45 8.37
CA ALA A 143 -8.59 -3.51 9.45
C ALA A 143 -9.01 -4.94 9.77
N ALA A 144 -9.35 -5.74 8.75
CA ALA A 144 -9.78 -7.12 8.91
C ALA A 144 -8.68 -7.98 9.58
N ALA A 145 -7.46 -7.92 9.04
CA ALA A 145 -6.32 -8.68 9.55
C ALA A 145 -5.95 -8.28 10.98
N TYR A 146 -5.95 -6.98 11.31
CA TYR A 146 -5.74 -6.52 12.69
C TYR A 146 -6.80 -7.07 13.63
N ARG A 147 -8.08 -7.02 13.24
CA ARG A 147 -9.19 -7.51 14.07
C ARG A 147 -9.17 -9.02 14.25
N PHE A 148 -8.70 -9.78 13.26
CA PHE A 148 -8.56 -11.22 13.36
C PHE A 148 -7.37 -11.60 14.26
N ALA A 149 -6.19 -11.00 14.03
CA ALA A 149 -4.98 -11.32 14.78
C ALA A 149 -4.98 -10.84 16.25
N ARG A 150 -5.90 -9.94 16.63
CA ARG A 150 -6.07 -9.45 18.00
C ARG A 150 -7.11 -10.23 18.82
N ARG A 151 -7.91 -11.08 18.18
CA ARG A 151 -8.85 -11.96 18.90
C ARG A 151 -8.08 -13.04 19.64
#